data_AF-A0A8B5XI49-F1
#
_entry.id   AF-A0A8B5XI49-F1
#
_cell.length_a   1.000
_cell.length_b   1.000
_cell.length_c   1.000
_cell.angle_alpha   90.00
_cell.angle_beta   90.00
_cell.angle_gamma   90.00
#
_symmetry.space_group_name_H-M   'P 1'
#
loop_
_entity.id
_entity.type
_entity.pdbx_description
1 polymer ?
#
loop_
_entity_poly.entity_id
_entity_poly.type
_entity_poly.pdbx_seq_one_letter_code
_entity_poly.pdbx_strand_id
1 'polypeptide(L)' 'MTEEDYNTPDFPVESDVEDFARFPDIVKIGTTAPETVLTDLDTGEPVHLRDLTRQGITILEFGSLT' A
#
# COMPACT_ATOMS: atom_id res chain seq x y z
N MET A 1 -7.74 18.76 10.75
CA MET A 1 -7.57 17.31 10.57
C MET A 1 -7.01 16.79 11.88
N THR A 2 -7.87 16.12 12.64
CA THR A 2 -7.53 15.50 13.93
C THR A 2 -7.22 14.03 13.70
N GLU A 3 -6.41 13.40 14.55
CA GLU A 3 -5.97 12.00 14.43
C GLU A 3 -7.12 10.98 14.29
N GLU A 4 -8.34 11.37 14.64
CA GLU A 4 -9.55 10.54 14.55
C GLU A 4 -10.05 10.33 13.11
N ASP A 5 -9.62 11.12 12.13
CA ASP A 5 -10.02 10.97 10.71
C ASP A 5 -9.26 9.85 9.97
N TYR A 6 -8.27 9.20 10.61
CA TYR A 6 -7.43 8.15 10.00
C TYR A 6 -7.95 6.72 10.21
N ASN A 7 -9.09 6.53 10.88
CA ASN A 7 -9.61 5.20 11.22
C ASN A 7 -10.65 4.72 10.20
N THR A 8 -10.22 3.93 9.21
CA THR A 8 -11.13 3.13 8.37
C THR A 8 -11.16 1.68 8.88
N PRO A 9 -12.33 1.11 9.23
CA PRO A 9 -12.43 -0.25 9.72
C PRO A 9 -12.46 -1.27 8.57
N ASP A 10 -11.79 -2.40 8.80
CA ASP A 10 -11.84 -3.68 8.07
C ASP A 10 -11.25 -3.76 6.65
N PHE A 11 -9.96 -4.11 6.59
CA PHE A 11 -9.36 -4.78 5.43
C PHE A 11 -9.79 -6.26 5.41
N PRO A 12 -10.20 -6.85 4.27
CA PRO A 12 -10.37 -8.30 4.17
C PRO A 12 -9.00 -8.99 4.11
N VAL A 13 -8.52 -9.43 5.28
CA VAL A 13 -7.20 -10.03 5.53
C VAL A 13 -7.18 -11.52 5.18
N GLU A 14 -7.32 -11.93 3.92
CA GLU A 14 -7.11 -13.37 3.59
C GLU A 14 -6.23 -13.66 2.36
N SER A 15 -5.91 -12.67 1.51
CA SER A 15 -5.00 -12.90 0.36
C SER A 15 -3.72 -12.05 0.34
N ASP A 16 -3.57 -11.07 1.24
CA ASP A 16 -2.49 -10.05 1.17
C ASP A 16 -1.34 -10.21 2.19
N VAL A 17 -1.49 -11.01 3.25
CA VAL A 17 -0.48 -11.04 4.33
C VAL A 17 0.82 -11.71 3.90
N GLU A 18 0.72 -12.81 3.15
CA GLU A 18 1.90 -13.56 2.68
C GLU A 18 2.68 -12.81 1.62
N ASP A 19 1.98 -12.09 0.72
CA ASP A 19 2.61 -11.26 -0.30
C ASP A 19 3.23 -10.00 0.31
N PHE A 20 2.58 -9.40 1.30
CA PHE A 20 3.16 -8.31 2.08
C PHE A 20 4.39 -8.77 2.89
N ALA A 21 4.35 -9.96 3.49
CA ALA A 21 5.49 -10.51 4.23
C ALA A 21 6.74 -10.70 3.33
N ARG A 22 6.54 -10.90 2.02
CA ARG A 22 7.61 -11.05 1.03
C ARG A 22 8.09 -9.72 0.43
N PHE A 23 7.42 -8.61 0.72
CA PHE A 23 7.76 -7.29 0.18
C PHE A 23 9.23 -6.90 0.42
N PRO A 24 9.82 -7.13 1.60
CA PRO A 24 11.25 -6.86 1.84
C PRO A 24 12.20 -7.66 0.95
N ASP A 25 11.83 -8.88 0.55
CA ASP A 25 12.65 -9.74 -0.30
C ASP A 25 12.59 -9.34 -1.79
N ILE A 26 11.50 -8.67 -2.17
CA ILE A 26 11.18 -8.27 -3.54
C ILE A 26 11.71 -6.86 -3.85
N VAL A 27 11.66 -5.95 -2.87
CA VAL A 27 12.08 -4.55 -3.05
C VAL A 27 13.59 -4.42 -2.87
N LYS A 28 14.32 -4.24 -3.98
CA LYS A 28 15.77 -4.00 -3.98
C LYS A 28 16.09 -2.61 -4.52
N ILE A 29 17.14 -1.99 -3.99
CA ILE A 29 17.61 -0.70 -4.50
C ILE A 29 18.01 -0.86 -5.97
N GLY A 30 17.52 0.04 -6.82
CA GLY A 30 17.82 0.03 -8.26
C GLY A 30 16.92 -0.89 -9.10
N THR A 31 15.95 -1.58 -8.50
CA THR A 31 14.92 -2.34 -9.25
C THR A 31 13.64 -1.52 -9.40
N THR A 32 12.89 -1.80 -10.46
CA THR A 32 11.53 -1.25 -10.63
C THR A 32 10.66 -1.61 -9.42
N ALA A 33 9.87 -0.65 -8.94
CA ALA A 33 8.90 -0.91 -7.88
C ALA A 33 7.96 -2.06 -8.30
N PRO A 34 7.61 -2.97 -7.38
CA PRO A 34 6.69 -4.06 -7.67
C PRO A 34 5.33 -3.50 -8.10
N GLU A 35 4.62 -4.25 -8.94
CA GLU A 35 3.24 -3.93 -9.26
C GLU A 35 2.34 -4.56 -8.21
N THR A 36 1.54 -3.72 -7.55
CA THR A 36 0.55 -4.12 -6.56
C THR A 36 -0.70 -3.28 -6.77
N VAL A 37 -1.86 -3.92 -6.66
CA VAL A 37 -3.15 -3.24 -6.59
C VAL A 37 -3.44 -2.95 -5.14
N LEU A 38 -3.63 -1.68 -4.82
CA LEU A 38 -4.00 -1.15 -3.52
C LEU A 38 -5.48 -0.76 -3.54
N THR A 39 -6.07 -0.58 -2.37
CA THR A 39 -7.40 0.01 -2.23
C THR A 39 -7.25 1.44 -1.74
N ASP A 40 -7.82 2.39 -2.47
CA ASP A 40 -7.95 3.78 -2.03
C ASP A 40 -8.96 3.84 -0.88
N LEU A 41 -8.57 4.40 0.27
CA LEU A 41 -9.41 4.38 1.47
C LEU A 41 -10.55 5.40 1.44
N ASP A 42 -10.43 6.46 0.65
CA ASP A 42 -11.45 7.50 0.55
C ASP A 42 -12.59 7.06 -0.39
N THR A 43 -12.25 6.28 -1.42
CA THR A 43 -13.18 5.92 -2.51
C THR A 43 -13.54 4.43 -2.54
N GLY A 44 -12.71 3.56 -1.95
CA GLY A 44 -12.83 2.10 -2.04
C GLY A 44 -12.42 1.52 -3.40
N GLU A 45 -11.95 2.35 -4.34
CA GLU A 45 -11.57 1.93 -5.68
C GLU A 45 -10.15 1.33 -5.73
N PRO A 46 -9.86 0.45 -6.70
CA PRO A 46 -8.52 -0.09 -6.88
C PRO A 46 -7.57 0.97 -7.45
N VAL A 47 -6.38 1.06 -6.87
CA VAL A 47 -5.29 1.94 -7.32
C VAL A 47 -4.03 1.12 -7.57
N HIS A 48 -3.41 1.31 -8.72
CA HIS A 48 -2.15 0.66 -9.06
C HIS A 48 -0.96 1.42 -8.48
N LEU A 49 -0.04 0.73 -7.80
CA LEU A 49 1.14 1.36 -7.22
C LEU A 49 2.02 2.05 -8.29
N ARG A 50 2.04 1.54 -9.53
CA ARG A 50 2.73 2.20 -10.65
C ARG A 50 2.15 3.56 -11.00
N ASP A 51 0.86 3.76 -10.84
CA ASP A 51 0.23 5.03 -11.17
C ASP A 51 0.61 6.11 -10.16
N LEU A 52 0.88 5.72 -8.91
CA LEU A 52 1.41 6.60 -7.86
C LEU A 52 2.90 6.93 -8.09
N THR A 53 3.72 5.93 -8.41
CA THR A 53 5.18 6.10 -8.59
C THR A 53 5.58 6.78 -9.90
N ARG A 54 4.67 6.85 -10.89
CA ARG A 54 4.88 7.59 -12.15
C ARG A 54 4.79 9.10 -12.01
N GLN A 55 4.10 9.60 -10.98
CA GLN A 55 3.83 11.03 -10.82
C GLN A 55 5.03 11.79 -10.24
N GLY A 56 5.97 11.09 -9.62
CA GLY A 56 7.17 11.69 -9.04
C GLY A 56 7.85 10.76 -8.05
N ILE A 57 8.71 11.34 -7.20
CA ILE A 57 9.30 10.60 -6.08
C ILE A 57 8.19 10.34 -5.06
N THR A 58 7.91 9.06 -4.84
CA THR A 58 6.88 8.60 -3.90
C THR A 58 7.55 7.92 -2.72
N ILE A 59 7.14 8.28 -1.50
CA ILE A 59 7.52 7.60 -0.26
C ILE A 59 6.32 6.75 0.16
N LEU A 60 6.54 5.47 0.40
CA LEU A 60 5.52 4.54 0.88
C LEU A 60 5.83 4.18 2.33
N GLU A 61 4.82 4.29 3.18
CA GLU A 61 4.85 3.84 4.56
C GLU A 61 3.86 2.70 4.72
N PHE A 62 4.31 1.60 5.32
CA PHE A 62 3.46 0.47 5.62
C PHE A 62 3.32 0.36 7.14
N GLY A 63 2.07 0.26 7.60
CA GLY A 63 1.74 0.10 9.00
C GLY A 63 0.43 -0.64 9.16
N SER A 64 0.19 -1.13 10.37
CA SER A 64 -1.08 -1.70 10.77
C SER A 64 -1.43 -1.23 12.18
N LEU A 65 -2.73 -1.19 12.48
CA LEU A 65 -3.24 -0.99 13.83
C LEU A 65 -3.35 -2.36 14.51
N THR A 66 -2.22 -2.93 14.96
CA THR A 66 -2.24 -4.08 15.89
C THR A 66 -2.25 -3.62 17.34
#